data_AF-A0A9N7TYV0-F1
#
_entry.id   AF-A0A9N7TYV0-F1
#
_cell.length_a   1.000
_cell.length_b   1.000
_cell.length_c   1.000
_cell.angle_alpha   90.00
_cell.angle_beta   90.00
_cell.angle_gamma   90.00
#
_symmetry.space_group_name_H-M   'P 1'
#
loop_
_entity.id
_entity.type
_entity.pdbx_description
1 polymer ?
#
loop_
_entity_poly.entity_id
_entity_poly.type
_entity_poly.pdbx_seq_one_letter_code
_entity_poly.pdbx_strand_id
1 'polypeptide(L)'
;MADLRMAAILQVMGFSLLMQGCLSSVGHTNPGCMKWIPNGKNFCCHACHPGNHLVKPCGPNLADLCTPCEAGTFTADPSKYSCDPCTQCAGAQVYKKMCTPTTDTQCGCKKGLLCGDGSCSFCITKCDKGEEPTKDRSCRPCRNGTFNDEGHQMCKPWKTKCPNPGQYIVEQGTTTSDITCADVAVSPVHTPSHPGTTDQTWPLVISVGTSLALTSFIIIIILTVTMKHVQKRKKTQKTVPPETLIIHTPTDHPLPLRVVAVECSFHEAEQEEGGSSEALVTKDSSDQLLP
;
A
#
# COMPACT_ATOMS: atom_id res chain seq x y z
N MET A 1 3.76 -11.56 41.05
CA MET A 1 5.13 -11.74 40.50
C MET A 1 5.14 -12.49 39.15
N ALA A 2 4.15 -13.35 38.85
CA ALA A 2 4.03 -14.04 37.56
C ALA A 2 3.59 -13.12 36.39
N ASP A 3 2.72 -12.14 36.64
CA ASP A 3 2.19 -11.24 35.60
C ASP A 3 3.23 -10.27 35.03
N LEU A 4 4.18 -9.82 35.86
CA LEU A 4 5.25 -8.91 35.42
C LEU A 4 6.29 -9.62 34.53
N ARG A 5 6.53 -10.93 34.79
CA ARG A 5 7.42 -11.76 33.97
C ARG A 5 6.82 -12.08 32.61
N MET A 6 5.51 -12.36 32.56
CA MET A 6 4.79 -12.58 31.29
C MET A 6 4.77 -11.32 30.42
N ALA A 7 4.56 -10.14 31.00
CA ALA A 7 4.59 -8.86 30.29
C ALA A 7 5.99 -8.56 29.71
N ALA A 8 7.05 -8.82 30.48
CA ALA A 8 8.43 -8.64 30.03
C ALA A 8 8.80 -9.60 28.88
N ILE A 9 8.37 -10.86 28.96
CA ILE A 9 8.62 -11.85 27.89
C ILE A 9 7.87 -11.47 26.61
N LEU A 10 6.62 -10.99 26.72
CA LEU A 10 5.85 -10.49 25.58
C LEU A 10 6.47 -9.25 24.94
N GLN A 11 7.03 -8.33 25.75
CA GLN A 11 7.76 -7.17 25.24
C GLN A 11 9.05 -7.58 24.52
N VAL A 12 9.85 -8.49 25.10
CA VAL A 12 11.07 -8.99 24.47
C VAL A 12 10.79 -9.71 23.16
N MET A 13 9.76 -10.58 23.10
CA MET A 13 9.35 -11.23 21.86
C MET A 13 8.85 -10.22 20.82
N GLY A 14 8.13 -9.17 21.25
CA GLY A 14 7.71 -8.06 20.40
C GLY A 14 8.89 -7.29 19.81
N PHE A 15 9.91 -6.98 20.61
CA PHE A 15 11.14 -6.32 20.13
C PHE A 15 11.96 -7.25 19.22
N SER A 16 12.06 -8.55 19.49
CA SER A 16 12.77 -9.51 18.63
C SER A 16 12.11 -9.67 17.26
N LEU A 17 10.76 -9.66 17.19
CA LEU A 17 10.02 -9.70 15.93
C LEU A 17 10.16 -8.41 15.13
N LEU A 18 10.25 -7.24 15.79
CA LEU A 18 10.54 -5.96 15.14
C LEU A 18 11.96 -5.91 14.57
N MET A 19 12.95 -6.51 15.25
CA MET A 19 14.32 -6.59 14.76
C MET A 19 14.49 -7.60 13.61
N GLN A 20 13.70 -8.69 13.58
CA GLN A 20 13.67 -9.62 12.43
C GLN A 20 12.95 -9.04 11.20
N GLY A 21 12.08 -8.03 11.39
CA GLY A 21 11.43 -7.29 10.31
C GLY A 21 12.38 -6.41 9.47
N CYS A 22 13.60 -6.14 9.94
CA CYS A 22 14.58 -5.30 9.23
C CYS A 22 15.54 -6.07 8.32
N LEU A 23 15.64 -7.41 8.39
CA LEU A 23 16.56 -8.19 7.55
C LEU A 23 15.94 -8.71 6.24
N SER A 24 14.64 -8.53 6.03
CA SER A 24 13.90 -9.22 4.98
C SER A 24 13.54 -8.32 3.80
N SER A 25 14.54 -7.67 3.18
CA SER A 25 14.37 -7.15 1.81
C SER A 25 15.68 -6.95 1.03
N VAL A 26 16.80 -7.51 1.50
CA VAL A 26 17.99 -7.62 0.63
C VAL A 26 17.66 -8.72 -0.36
N GLY A 27 17.15 -8.34 -1.54
CA GLY A 27 17.03 -9.26 -2.66
C GLY A 27 18.39 -9.94 -2.82
N HIS A 28 18.40 -11.28 -2.85
CA HIS A 28 19.64 -12.04 -3.07
C HIS A 28 20.22 -11.61 -4.42
N THR A 29 21.24 -10.77 -4.40
CA THR A 29 22.04 -10.44 -5.58
C THR A 29 23.24 -11.36 -5.58
N ASN A 30 23.36 -12.18 -6.62
CA ASN A 30 24.61 -12.92 -6.83
C ASN A 30 25.70 -11.88 -7.14
N PRO A 31 26.81 -11.85 -6.39
CA PRO A 31 27.87 -10.90 -6.66
C PRO A 31 28.63 -11.26 -7.94
N GLY A 32 29.20 -10.26 -8.60
CA GLY A 32 30.17 -10.46 -9.68
C GLY A 32 29.60 -10.37 -11.10
N CYS A 33 30.40 -10.84 -12.06
CA CYS A 33 30.10 -10.74 -13.48
C CYS A 33 29.14 -11.84 -13.96
N MET A 34 28.04 -11.44 -14.62
CA MET A 34 27.04 -12.34 -15.18
C MET A 34 27.38 -12.77 -16.61
N LYS A 35 27.88 -11.84 -17.44
CA LYS A 35 28.23 -12.09 -18.84
C LYS A 35 29.64 -11.60 -19.12
N TRP A 36 30.49 -12.50 -19.62
CA TRP A 36 31.90 -12.21 -19.87
C TRP A 36 32.44 -12.95 -21.09
N ILE A 37 33.61 -12.53 -21.56
CA ILE A 37 34.39 -13.21 -22.60
C ILE A 37 35.84 -13.42 -22.15
N PRO A 38 36.52 -14.49 -22.58
CA PRO A 38 37.95 -14.64 -22.35
C PRO A 38 38.75 -13.63 -23.19
N ASN A 39 39.84 -13.11 -22.63
CA ASN A 39 40.81 -12.23 -23.29
C ASN A 39 42.23 -12.57 -22.82
N GLY A 40 42.88 -13.51 -23.50
CA GLY A 40 44.18 -14.05 -23.11
C GLY A 40 44.12 -14.74 -21.75
N LYS A 41 44.89 -14.24 -20.77
CA LYS A 41 44.87 -14.73 -19.38
C LYS A 41 43.78 -14.07 -18.51
N ASN A 42 43.06 -13.10 -19.06
CA ASN A 42 42.03 -12.35 -18.36
C ASN A 42 40.63 -12.70 -18.87
N PHE A 43 39.63 -12.23 -18.15
CA PHE A 43 38.24 -12.20 -18.57
C PHE A 43 37.76 -10.76 -18.66
N CYS A 44 36.92 -10.45 -19.65
CA CYS A 44 36.31 -9.14 -19.82
C CYS A 44 34.80 -9.23 -19.54
N CYS A 45 34.35 -8.53 -18.51
CA CYS A 45 32.95 -8.47 -18.13
C CYS A 45 32.18 -7.50 -19.02
N HIS A 46 31.08 -7.97 -19.57
CA HIS A 46 30.14 -7.17 -20.37
C HIS A 46 28.91 -6.77 -19.58
N ALA A 47 28.47 -7.61 -18.65
CA ALA A 47 27.32 -7.33 -17.80
C ALA A 47 27.53 -7.94 -16.41
N CYS A 48 27.41 -7.11 -15.39
CA CYS A 48 27.33 -7.52 -13.99
C CYS A 48 25.96 -8.11 -13.67
N HIS A 49 25.88 -8.87 -12.59
CA HIS A 49 24.58 -9.28 -12.05
C HIS A 49 23.73 -8.06 -11.65
N PRO A 50 22.38 -8.17 -11.67
CA PRO A 50 21.51 -7.08 -11.24
C PRO A 50 21.89 -6.56 -9.85
N GLY A 51 21.95 -5.24 -9.72
CA GLY A 51 22.34 -4.57 -8.47
C GLY A 51 23.83 -4.68 -8.14
N ASN A 52 24.66 -4.99 -9.13
CA ASN A 52 26.11 -4.85 -9.07
C ASN A 52 26.55 -3.80 -10.09
N HIS A 53 27.59 -3.05 -9.77
CA HIS A 53 28.25 -2.15 -10.70
C HIS A 53 29.61 -2.74 -11.12
N LEU A 54 30.07 -2.34 -12.31
CA LEU A 54 31.35 -2.71 -12.88
C LEU A 54 32.47 -1.92 -12.20
N VAL A 55 33.46 -2.60 -11.65
CA VAL A 55 34.66 -1.98 -11.06
C VAL A 55 35.72 -1.78 -12.14
N LYS A 56 35.95 -2.82 -12.93
CA LYS A 56 36.93 -2.81 -14.03
C LYS A 56 36.44 -3.70 -15.17
N PRO A 57 36.68 -3.33 -16.43
CA PRO A 57 36.14 -4.06 -17.58
C PRO A 57 36.76 -5.45 -17.75
N CYS A 58 38.04 -5.62 -17.43
CA CYS A 58 38.73 -6.90 -17.55
C CYS A 58 39.67 -7.18 -16.39
N GLY A 59 39.90 -8.47 -16.10
CA GLY A 59 40.87 -8.91 -15.10
C GLY A 59 40.94 -10.43 -15.00
N PRO A 60 41.88 -10.98 -14.22
CA PRO A 60 42.10 -12.43 -14.12
C PRO A 60 40.99 -13.15 -13.34
N ASN A 61 40.26 -12.45 -12.48
CA ASN A 61 39.19 -13.00 -11.65
C ASN A 61 37.86 -12.29 -11.95
N LEU A 62 36.85 -13.06 -12.36
CA LEU A 62 35.51 -12.58 -12.70
C LEU A 62 34.75 -12.00 -11.50
N ALA A 63 35.00 -12.51 -10.28
CA ALA A 63 34.34 -12.05 -9.07
C ALA A 63 34.74 -10.59 -8.73
N ASP A 64 35.96 -10.18 -9.07
CA ASP A 64 36.50 -8.86 -8.73
C ASP A 64 36.18 -7.80 -9.80
N LEU A 65 35.46 -8.17 -10.87
CA LEU A 65 35.11 -7.24 -11.95
C LEU A 65 33.86 -6.44 -11.62
N CYS A 66 32.98 -6.96 -10.78
CA CYS A 66 31.75 -6.32 -10.38
C CYS A 66 31.54 -6.41 -8.86
N THR A 67 30.91 -5.40 -8.29
CA THR A 67 30.65 -5.33 -6.85
C THR A 67 29.18 -4.97 -6.61
N PRO A 68 28.50 -5.56 -5.62
CA PRO A 68 27.14 -5.19 -5.26
C PRO A 68 27.02 -3.72 -4.87
N CYS A 69 25.88 -3.11 -5.17
CA CYS A 69 25.56 -1.77 -4.68
C CYS A 69 25.46 -1.74 -3.16
N GLU A 70 26.01 -0.69 -2.56
CA GLU A 70 25.90 -0.44 -1.13
C GLU A 70 24.47 -0.04 -0.74
N ALA A 71 24.13 -0.17 0.54
CA ALA A 71 22.84 0.24 1.06
C ALA A 71 22.57 1.73 0.75
N GLY A 72 21.37 2.02 0.23
CA GLY A 72 21.02 3.37 -0.20
C GLY A 72 21.50 3.74 -1.61
N THR A 73 22.02 2.77 -2.37
CA THR A 73 22.34 2.93 -3.79
C THR A 73 21.73 1.82 -4.66
N PHE A 74 21.60 2.06 -5.96
CA PHE A 74 21.07 1.10 -6.92
C PHE A 74 21.72 1.23 -8.31
N THR A 75 21.60 0.20 -9.13
CA THR A 75 21.79 0.32 -10.58
C THR A 75 20.88 -0.64 -11.32
N ALA A 76 20.22 -0.14 -12.37
CA ALA A 76 19.50 -0.96 -13.34
C ALA A 76 20.36 -1.29 -14.57
N ASP A 77 21.47 -0.57 -14.76
CA ASP A 77 22.40 -0.77 -15.86
C ASP A 77 23.51 -1.75 -15.42
N PRO A 78 23.60 -2.94 -16.04
CA PRO A 78 24.56 -3.96 -15.65
C PRO A 78 26.01 -3.65 -16.07
N SER A 79 26.24 -2.61 -16.87
CA SER A 79 27.58 -2.21 -17.32
C SER A 79 28.05 -0.90 -16.66
N LYS A 80 27.24 -0.35 -15.76
CA LYS A 80 27.52 0.93 -15.10
C LYS A 80 28.69 0.80 -14.14
N TYR A 81 29.56 1.81 -14.10
CA TYR A 81 30.76 1.79 -13.25
C TYR A 81 30.51 2.15 -11.78
N SER A 82 29.32 2.62 -11.45
CA SER A 82 28.93 3.02 -10.09
C SER A 82 27.43 2.84 -9.89
N CYS A 83 27.00 2.71 -8.64
CA CYS A 83 25.58 2.76 -8.29
C CYS A 83 25.13 4.21 -8.10
N ASP A 84 23.87 4.50 -8.42
CA ASP A 84 23.23 5.79 -8.16
C ASP A 84 22.68 5.84 -6.73
N PRO A 85 22.68 7.00 -6.07
CA PRO A 85 21.99 7.15 -4.80
C PRO A 85 20.48 6.98 -5.00
N CYS A 86 19.83 6.29 -4.06
CA CYS A 86 18.38 6.13 -4.07
C CYS A 86 17.67 7.48 -3.88
N THR A 87 16.63 7.71 -4.67
CA THR A 87 15.74 8.87 -4.53
C THR A 87 15.10 8.87 -3.13
N GLN A 88 15.05 10.06 -2.52
CA GLN A 88 14.39 10.29 -1.24
C GLN A 88 13.04 10.96 -1.48
N CYS A 89 11.95 10.38 -0.98
CA CYS A 89 10.63 10.99 -1.07
C CYS A 89 10.49 12.07 0.02
N ALA A 90 10.26 13.32 -0.38
CA ALA A 90 10.22 14.46 0.55
C ALA A 90 8.94 15.30 0.41
N GLY A 91 8.68 16.12 1.44
CA GLY A 91 7.56 17.07 1.44
C GLY A 91 6.18 16.42 1.34
N ALA A 92 5.54 16.58 0.18
CA ALA A 92 4.21 16.03 -0.11
C ALA A 92 4.24 14.62 -0.72
N GLN A 93 5.43 14.07 -0.96
CA GLN A 93 5.61 12.72 -1.45
C GLN A 93 5.57 11.70 -0.31
N VAL A 94 5.33 10.44 -0.67
CA VAL A 94 5.35 9.25 0.18
C VAL A 94 6.05 8.12 -0.54
N TYR A 95 6.72 7.25 0.22
CA TYR A 95 7.32 6.03 -0.31
C TYR A 95 6.22 5.07 -0.78
N LYS A 96 6.22 4.73 -2.08
CA LYS A 96 5.36 3.68 -2.65
C LYS A 96 6.10 2.36 -2.73
N LYS A 97 7.37 2.39 -3.11
CA LYS A 97 8.30 1.25 -3.01
C LYS A 97 9.65 1.76 -2.52
N MET A 98 10.23 1.02 -1.60
CA MET A 98 11.58 1.30 -1.12
C MET A 98 12.60 0.96 -2.21
N CYS A 99 13.74 1.63 -2.14
CA CYS A 99 14.88 1.33 -3.00
C CYS A 99 15.38 -0.10 -2.78
N THR A 100 15.90 -0.70 -3.84
CA THR A 100 16.65 -1.96 -3.80
C THR A 100 17.95 -1.78 -4.58
N PRO A 101 18.95 -2.66 -4.45
CA PRO A 101 20.17 -2.58 -5.26
C PRO A 101 19.89 -2.54 -6.78
N THR A 102 18.75 -3.06 -7.23
CA THR A 102 18.36 -3.13 -8.66
C THR A 102 17.43 -2.01 -9.12
N THR A 103 16.76 -1.32 -8.20
CA THR A 103 15.67 -0.40 -8.55
C THR A 103 15.65 0.81 -7.62
N ASP A 104 15.50 1.99 -8.20
CA ASP A 104 15.31 3.21 -7.42
C ASP A 104 14.06 3.14 -6.53
N THR A 105 14.04 4.00 -5.51
CA THR A 105 12.84 4.35 -4.77
C THR A 105 11.73 4.81 -5.72
N GLN A 106 10.51 4.31 -5.51
CA GLN A 106 9.33 4.85 -6.18
C GLN A 106 8.55 5.74 -5.22
N CYS A 107 8.47 7.03 -5.55
CA CYS A 107 7.66 8.00 -4.82
C CYS A 107 6.24 8.07 -5.38
N GLY A 108 5.30 8.45 -4.52
CA GLY A 108 3.95 8.85 -4.89
C GLY A 108 3.51 10.05 -4.06
N CYS A 109 2.31 10.57 -4.29
CA CYS A 109 1.80 11.70 -3.51
C CYS A 109 0.92 11.27 -2.34
N LYS A 110 0.88 12.10 -1.29
CA LYS A 110 -0.08 11.99 -0.18
C LYS A 110 -1.52 11.97 -0.71
N LYS A 111 -2.44 11.38 0.07
CA LYS A 111 -3.86 11.30 -0.29
C LYS A 111 -4.41 12.72 -0.56
N GLY A 112 -5.16 12.86 -1.66
CA GLY A 112 -5.72 14.14 -2.11
C GLY A 112 -4.85 14.93 -3.09
N LEU A 113 -3.62 14.46 -3.35
CA LEU A 113 -2.73 15.06 -4.33
C LEU A 113 -2.52 14.13 -5.53
N LEU A 114 -2.09 14.70 -6.66
CA LEU A 114 -1.75 13.99 -7.89
C LEU A 114 -0.26 14.15 -8.21
N CYS A 115 0.29 13.18 -8.95
CA CYS A 115 1.63 13.29 -9.50
C CYS A 115 1.63 14.35 -10.61
N GLY A 116 2.59 15.28 -10.56
CA GLY A 116 2.74 16.31 -11.59
C GLY A 116 3.41 15.84 -12.87
N ASP A 117 4.07 14.68 -12.83
CA ASP A 117 4.74 14.03 -13.95
C ASP A 117 4.72 12.49 -13.81
N GLY A 118 5.24 11.79 -14.82
CA GLY A 118 5.24 10.33 -14.85
C GLY A 118 6.11 9.65 -13.79
N SER A 119 7.17 10.32 -13.33
CA SER A 119 8.04 9.84 -12.24
C SER A 119 7.55 10.26 -10.85
N CYS A 120 6.49 11.06 -10.77
CA CYS A 120 5.96 11.65 -9.54
C CYS A 120 7.01 12.46 -8.76
N SER A 121 7.86 13.22 -9.47
CA SER A 121 8.93 14.04 -8.88
C SER A 121 8.40 15.21 -8.04
N PHE A 122 7.17 15.66 -8.31
CA PHE A 122 6.44 16.60 -7.48
C PHE A 122 4.95 16.30 -7.44
N CYS A 123 4.28 16.84 -6.42
CA CYS A 123 2.85 16.68 -6.19
C CYS A 123 2.10 17.98 -6.49
N ILE A 124 0.90 17.85 -7.04
CA ILE A 124 -0.01 18.95 -7.35
C ILE A 124 -1.37 18.69 -6.71
N THR A 125 -2.10 19.77 -6.41
CA THR A 125 -3.47 19.66 -5.89
C THR A 125 -4.39 19.05 -6.94
N LYS A 126 -5.21 18.07 -6.52
CA LYS A 126 -6.31 17.59 -7.36
C LYS A 126 -7.38 18.68 -7.41
N CYS A 127 -7.74 19.13 -8.61
CA CYS A 127 -8.76 20.15 -8.79
C CYS A 127 -10.13 19.50 -8.95
N ASP A 128 -11.13 20.13 -8.37
CA ASP A 128 -12.50 19.67 -8.48
C ASP A 128 -13.17 20.19 -9.76
N LYS A 129 -14.43 19.81 -9.97
CA LYS A 129 -15.24 20.37 -11.06
C LYS A 129 -15.37 21.88 -10.87
N GLY A 130 -15.33 22.60 -11.98
CA GLY A 130 -15.37 24.06 -11.98
C GLY A 130 -14.07 24.72 -11.54
N GLU A 131 -12.99 23.96 -11.41
CA GLU A 131 -11.65 24.48 -11.19
C GLU A 131 -10.68 24.03 -12.29
N GLU A 132 -9.57 24.74 -12.43
CA GLU A 132 -8.45 24.35 -13.29
C GLU A 132 -7.10 24.46 -12.56
N PRO A 133 -6.13 23.61 -12.93
CA PRO A 133 -4.75 23.72 -12.47
C PRO A 133 -4.10 25.08 -12.75
N THR A 134 -3.22 25.50 -11.85
CA THR A 134 -2.38 26.70 -12.00
C THR A 134 -0.90 26.31 -12.14
N LYS A 135 -0.07 27.28 -12.54
CA LYS A 135 1.39 27.12 -12.57
C LYS A 135 1.98 26.88 -11.18
N ASP A 136 1.30 27.36 -10.13
CA ASP A 136 1.71 27.23 -8.73
C ASP A 136 1.30 25.89 -8.13
N ARG A 137 0.95 24.89 -8.97
CA ARG A 137 0.57 23.53 -8.56
C ARG A 137 -0.71 23.49 -7.70
N SER A 138 -1.49 24.56 -7.73
CA SER A 138 -2.76 24.72 -7.04
C SER A 138 -3.93 24.70 -8.04
N CYS A 139 -5.13 24.91 -7.52
CA CYS A 139 -6.35 24.99 -8.31
C CYS A 139 -6.94 26.39 -8.18
N ARG A 140 -7.62 26.84 -9.23
CA ARG A 140 -8.42 28.06 -9.20
C ARG A 140 -9.78 27.81 -9.86
N PRO A 141 -10.83 28.54 -9.47
CA PRO A 141 -12.12 28.46 -10.15
C PRO A 141 -12.04 28.86 -11.62
N CYS A 142 -12.90 28.26 -12.44
CA CYS A 142 -13.11 28.68 -13.82
C CYS A 142 -13.59 30.13 -13.86
N ARG A 143 -13.13 30.87 -14.88
CA ARG A 143 -13.56 32.24 -15.12
C ARG A 143 -14.97 32.24 -15.69
N ASN A 144 -15.68 33.35 -15.54
CA ASN A 144 -16.97 33.51 -16.18
C ASN A 144 -16.86 33.33 -17.70
N GLY A 145 -17.78 32.57 -18.30
CA GLY A 145 -17.69 32.17 -19.70
C GLY A 145 -16.96 30.84 -19.94
N THR A 146 -16.41 30.19 -18.91
CA THR A 146 -15.74 28.89 -19.02
C THR A 146 -16.23 27.88 -17.99
N PHE A 147 -16.03 26.60 -18.27
CA PHE A 147 -16.42 25.50 -17.41
C PHE A 147 -15.41 24.35 -17.39
N ASN A 148 -15.48 23.54 -16.35
CA ASN A 148 -14.77 22.26 -16.24
C ASN A 148 -15.67 21.22 -15.55
N ASP A 149 -16.08 20.21 -16.31
CA ASP A 149 -17.01 19.16 -15.89
C ASP A 149 -16.33 17.90 -15.32
N GLU A 150 -15.05 17.69 -15.59
CA GLU A 150 -14.26 16.52 -15.15
C GLU A 150 -13.33 16.83 -13.96
N GLY A 151 -12.95 18.10 -13.79
CA GLY A 151 -11.93 18.53 -12.84
C GLY A 151 -10.51 18.26 -13.34
N HIS A 152 -9.53 18.98 -12.80
CA HIS A 152 -8.10 18.85 -13.11
C HIS A 152 -7.66 19.01 -14.58
N GLN A 153 -8.58 19.23 -15.52
CA GLN A 153 -8.33 19.76 -16.87
C GLN A 153 -8.36 21.30 -16.88
N MET A 154 -7.95 21.91 -18.00
CA MET A 154 -8.14 23.34 -18.24
C MET A 154 -9.62 23.65 -18.46
N CYS A 155 -10.09 24.81 -17.99
CA CYS A 155 -11.46 25.24 -18.24
C CYS A 155 -11.67 25.50 -19.74
N LYS A 156 -12.78 25.01 -20.28
CA LYS A 156 -13.18 25.15 -21.68
C LYS A 156 -14.20 26.27 -21.80
N PRO A 157 -14.23 27.05 -22.90
CA PRO A 157 -15.25 28.07 -23.09
C PRO A 157 -16.64 27.43 -23.22
N TRP A 158 -17.67 28.11 -22.73
CA TRP A 158 -19.05 27.75 -23.03
C TRP A 158 -19.32 27.83 -24.53
N LYS A 159 -20.21 26.98 -25.03
CA LYS A 159 -20.76 27.15 -26.37
C LYS A 159 -21.57 28.43 -26.41
N THR A 160 -21.46 29.15 -27.52
CA THR A 160 -22.22 30.38 -27.77
C THR A 160 -23.53 30.14 -28.52
N LYS A 161 -23.74 28.90 -29.02
CA LYS A 161 -24.92 28.47 -29.77
C LYS A 161 -25.19 27.00 -29.50
N CYS A 162 -26.45 26.61 -29.64
CA CYS A 162 -26.84 25.20 -29.57
C CYS A 162 -26.30 24.42 -30.77
N PRO A 163 -25.93 23.14 -30.57
CA PRO A 163 -25.32 22.32 -31.62
C PRO A 163 -26.28 22.01 -32.77
N ASN A 164 -27.58 21.92 -32.50
CA ASN A 164 -28.58 21.57 -33.52
C ASN A 164 -29.33 22.81 -34.06
N PRO A 165 -29.67 22.84 -35.37
CA PRO A 165 -30.54 23.86 -35.93
C PRO A 165 -31.92 23.85 -35.27
N GLY A 166 -32.48 25.03 -34.97
CA GLY A 166 -33.80 25.15 -34.32
C GLY A 166 -33.79 25.01 -32.80
N GLN A 167 -32.63 24.79 -32.18
CA GLN A 167 -32.46 24.85 -30.73
C GLN A 167 -32.03 26.25 -30.26
N TYR A 168 -32.48 26.64 -29.07
CA TYR A 168 -32.08 27.87 -28.40
C TYR A 168 -31.57 27.61 -26.98
N ILE A 169 -30.75 28.52 -26.48
CA ILE A 169 -30.16 28.43 -25.14
C ILE A 169 -31.26 28.74 -24.12
N VAL A 170 -31.56 27.79 -23.24
CA VAL A 170 -32.51 27.97 -22.14
C VAL A 170 -31.83 28.36 -20.83
N GLU A 171 -30.62 27.86 -20.61
CA GLU A 171 -29.81 28.20 -19.43
C GLU A 171 -28.38 28.51 -19.86
N GLN A 172 -27.82 29.56 -19.28
CA GLN A 172 -26.41 29.89 -19.45
C GLN A 172 -25.53 28.82 -18.79
N GLY A 173 -24.30 28.69 -19.28
CA GLY A 173 -23.32 27.79 -18.67
C GLY A 173 -22.99 28.16 -17.23
N THR A 174 -22.47 27.20 -16.49
CA THR A 174 -21.93 27.39 -15.14
C THR A 174 -20.43 27.12 -15.14
N THR A 175 -19.75 27.26 -13.99
CA THR A 175 -18.35 26.81 -13.91
C THR A 175 -18.22 25.29 -14.09
N THR A 176 -19.29 24.51 -13.91
CA THR A 176 -19.25 23.04 -13.96
C THR A 176 -19.94 22.43 -15.17
N SER A 177 -20.70 23.21 -15.93
CA SER A 177 -21.50 22.73 -17.06
C SER A 177 -21.54 23.74 -18.20
N ASP A 178 -21.67 23.24 -19.42
CA ASP A 178 -21.91 24.08 -20.59
C ASP A 178 -23.36 24.60 -20.62
N ILE A 179 -23.70 25.40 -21.64
CA ILE A 179 -25.07 25.87 -21.88
C ILE A 179 -26.07 24.72 -22.04
N THR A 180 -27.30 24.94 -21.59
CA THR A 180 -28.43 24.01 -21.80
C THR A 180 -29.28 24.48 -22.98
N CYS A 181 -29.66 23.56 -23.86
CA CYS A 181 -30.42 23.82 -25.08
C CYS A 181 -31.80 23.16 -25.04
N ALA A 182 -32.80 23.81 -25.63
CA ALA A 182 -34.11 23.21 -25.87
C ALA A 182 -34.56 23.40 -27.31
N ASP A 183 -35.36 22.46 -27.82
CA ASP A 183 -36.02 22.57 -29.10
C ASP A 183 -37.16 23.58 -29.02
N VAL A 184 -37.43 24.28 -30.12
CA VAL A 184 -38.65 25.06 -30.25
C VAL A 184 -39.83 24.09 -30.27
N ALA A 185 -40.65 24.12 -29.22
CA ALA A 185 -41.94 23.46 -29.24
C ALA A 185 -42.83 24.14 -30.28
N VAL A 186 -42.79 23.64 -31.52
CA VAL A 186 -43.90 23.86 -32.45
C VAL A 186 -45.02 22.99 -31.91
N SER A 187 -45.84 23.54 -31.01
CA SER A 187 -47.08 22.89 -30.60
C SER A 187 -47.85 22.52 -31.88
N PRO A 188 -48.13 21.23 -32.14
CA PRO A 188 -49.20 20.91 -33.06
C PRO A 188 -50.46 21.50 -32.42
N VAL A 189 -51.17 22.36 -33.15
CA VAL A 189 -52.52 22.82 -32.80
C VAL A 189 -53.33 21.58 -32.46
N HIS A 190 -53.54 21.33 -31.16
CA HIS A 190 -54.43 20.27 -30.71
C HIS A 190 -55.85 20.76 -30.98
N THR A 191 -56.42 20.25 -32.07
CA THR A 191 -57.86 20.24 -32.28
C THR A 191 -58.50 19.52 -31.08
N PRO A 192 -59.50 20.08 -30.41
CA PRO A 192 -60.12 19.44 -29.25
C PRO A 192 -60.95 18.25 -29.73
N SER A 193 -60.43 17.03 -29.56
CA SER A 193 -61.26 15.82 -29.63
C SER A 193 -61.74 15.45 -28.23
N HIS A 194 -63.04 15.19 -28.20
CA HIS A 194 -63.93 14.95 -27.08
C HIS A 194 -63.44 13.91 -26.04
N PRO A 195 -63.82 14.04 -24.76
CA PRO A 195 -63.48 13.05 -23.72
C PRO A 195 -64.18 11.72 -23.99
N GLY A 196 -63.39 10.66 -24.07
CA GLY A 196 -63.83 9.27 -23.96
C GLY A 196 -63.55 8.77 -22.55
N THR A 197 -64.61 8.46 -21.82
CA THR A 197 -64.67 7.73 -20.55
C THR A 197 -64.19 6.29 -20.70
N THR A 198 -64.05 5.56 -19.57
CA THR A 198 -63.67 4.13 -19.39
C THR A 198 -62.17 3.82 -19.58
N ASP A 199 -61.39 3.24 -18.65
CA ASP A 199 -61.70 2.45 -17.45
C ASP A 199 -60.64 2.62 -16.36
N GLN A 200 -61.13 2.89 -15.14
CA GLN A 200 -60.41 2.68 -13.90
C GLN A 200 -60.55 1.20 -13.52
N THR A 201 -59.60 0.35 -13.91
CA THR A 201 -59.47 -0.99 -13.33
C THR A 201 -57.98 -1.39 -13.18
N TRP A 202 -57.50 -1.23 -11.95
CA TRP A 202 -56.36 -1.89 -11.29
C TRP A 202 -54.89 -1.54 -11.56
N PRO A 203 -54.14 -1.26 -10.47
CA PRO A 203 -52.77 -1.70 -10.28
C PRO A 203 -52.68 -2.61 -9.05
N LEU A 204 -52.99 -3.91 -9.17
CA LEU A 204 -52.64 -4.92 -8.16
C LEU A 204 -51.82 -6.10 -8.68
N VAL A 205 -51.40 -6.10 -9.96
CA VAL A 205 -50.69 -7.25 -10.55
C VAL A 205 -49.15 -7.14 -10.43
N ILE A 206 -48.59 -5.97 -10.14
CA ILE A 206 -47.12 -5.79 -10.06
C ILE A 206 -46.54 -6.20 -8.68
N SER A 207 -47.38 -6.33 -7.64
CA SER A 207 -46.92 -6.67 -6.27
C SER A 207 -46.61 -8.18 -6.06
N VAL A 208 -47.26 -9.07 -6.82
CA VAL A 208 -47.11 -10.52 -6.63
C VAL A 208 -45.85 -11.08 -7.31
N GLY A 209 -45.45 -10.51 -8.46
CA GLY A 209 -44.29 -10.97 -9.22
C GLY A 209 -42.95 -10.71 -8.54
N THR A 210 -42.79 -9.56 -7.88
CA THR A 210 -41.55 -9.20 -7.17
C THR A 210 -41.37 -10.02 -5.89
N SER A 211 -42.47 -10.37 -5.21
CA SER A 211 -42.47 -11.20 -4.00
C SER A 211 -42.01 -12.64 -4.27
N LEU A 212 -42.42 -13.24 -5.41
CA LEU A 212 -41.98 -14.58 -5.80
C LEU A 212 -40.50 -14.62 -6.23
N ALA A 213 -40.02 -13.58 -6.89
CA ALA A 213 -38.61 -13.49 -7.28
C ALA A 213 -37.67 -13.36 -6.05
N LEU A 214 -38.06 -12.54 -5.06
CA LEU A 214 -37.27 -12.35 -3.85
C LEU A 214 -37.23 -13.60 -2.95
N THR A 215 -38.36 -14.30 -2.81
CA THR A 215 -38.41 -15.55 -2.04
C THR A 215 -37.55 -16.65 -2.66
N SER A 216 -37.57 -16.78 -4.00
CA SER A 216 -36.69 -17.70 -4.74
C SER A 216 -35.21 -17.40 -4.48
N PHE A 217 -34.82 -16.12 -4.51
CA PHE A 217 -33.43 -15.70 -4.29
C PHE A 217 -32.95 -16.02 -2.87
N ILE A 218 -33.80 -15.83 -1.86
CA ILE A 218 -33.50 -16.17 -0.45
C ILE A 218 -33.33 -17.67 -0.26
N ILE A 219 -34.18 -18.51 -0.88
CA ILE A 219 -34.07 -19.97 -0.80
C ILE A 219 -32.75 -20.46 -1.41
N ILE A 220 -32.33 -19.90 -2.55
CA ILE A 220 -31.05 -20.24 -3.18
C ILE A 220 -29.87 -19.92 -2.25
N ILE A 221 -29.89 -18.76 -1.57
CA ILE A 221 -28.84 -18.39 -0.62
C ILE A 221 -28.79 -19.40 0.54
N ILE A 222 -29.93 -19.79 1.11
CA ILE A 222 -29.99 -20.78 2.21
C ILE A 222 -29.43 -22.14 1.76
N LEU A 223 -29.76 -22.60 0.55
CA LEU A 223 -29.22 -23.84 -0.01
C LEU A 223 -27.70 -23.77 -0.21
N THR A 224 -27.17 -22.66 -0.71
CA THR A 224 -25.71 -22.52 -0.87
C THR A 224 -24.96 -22.50 0.47
N VAL A 225 -25.52 -21.84 1.49
CA VAL A 225 -24.93 -21.78 2.84
C VAL A 225 -24.98 -23.14 3.53
N THR A 226 -26.10 -23.85 3.45
CA THR A 226 -26.24 -25.21 4.02
C THR A 226 -25.30 -26.19 3.32
N MET A 227 -25.18 -26.15 1.99
CA MET A 227 -24.22 -26.97 1.25
C MET A 227 -22.77 -26.66 1.65
N LYS A 228 -22.40 -25.38 1.84
CA LYS A 228 -21.08 -25.00 2.37
C LYS A 228 -20.85 -25.50 3.79
N HIS A 229 -21.86 -25.44 4.66
CA HIS A 229 -21.79 -25.98 6.02
C HIS A 229 -21.62 -27.51 6.03
N VAL A 230 -22.32 -28.22 5.15
CA VAL A 230 -22.18 -29.68 4.98
C VAL A 230 -20.79 -30.03 4.45
N GLN A 231 -20.28 -29.29 3.47
CA GLN A 231 -18.91 -29.51 2.99
C GLN A 231 -17.86 -29.24 4.07
N LYS A 232 -18.04 -28.21 4.92
CA LYS A 232 -17.17 -27.92 6.06
C LYS A 232 -17.21 -29.04 7.11
N ARG A 233 -18.39 -29.62 7.38
CA ARG A 233 -18.54 -30.79 8.27
C ARG A 233 -17.86 -32.04 7.70
N LYS A 234 -17.99 -32.31 6.39
CA LYS A 234 -17.27 -33.42 5.73
C LYS A 234 -15.75 -33.28 5.79
N LYS A 235 -15.23 -32.04 5.81
CA LYS A 235 -13.79 -31.76 5.96
C LYS A 235 -13.29 -32.00 7.39
N THR A 236 -14.17 -31.89 8.38
CA THR A 236 -13.81 -32.04 9.81
C THR A 236 -13.81 -33.52 10.25
N GLN A 237 -14.54 -34.40 9.56
CA GLN A 237 -14.61 -35.84 9.90
C GLN A 237 -13.49 -36.70 9.27
N LYS A 238 -12.62 -36.14 8.42
CA LYS A 238 -11.58 -36.91 7.69
C LYS A 238 -10.20 -36.95 8.35
N THR A 239 -10.05 -36.45 9.58
CA THR A 239 -8.76 -36.47 10.29
C THR A 239 -8.91 -37.14 11.66
N VAL A 240 -8.87 -38.48 11.67
CA VAL A 240 -8.48 -39.29 12.83
C VAL A 240 -7.54 -40.38 12.29
N PRO A 241 -6.26 -40.43 12.69
CA PRO A 241 -5.35 -41.50 12.28
C PRO A 241 -5.55 -42.74 13.18
N PRO A 242 -5.41 -43.98 12.65
CA PRO A 242 -5.50 -45.19 13.45
C PRO A 242 -4.21 -45.45 14.23
N GLU A 243 -4.37 -45.82 15.49
CA GLU A 243 -3.32 -46.25 16.41
C GLU A 243 -2.71 -47.58 15.94
N THR A 244 -1.38 -47.61 15.79
CA THR A 244 -0.63 -48.81 15.39
C THR A 244 -0.18 -49.55 16.65
N LEU A 245 -0.79 -50.70 16.90
CA LEU A 245 -0.43 -51.67 17.92
C LEU A 245 0.90 -52.35 17.52
N ILE A 246 2.00 -52.06 18.23
CA ILE A 246 3.27 -52.81 18.08
C ILE A 246 3.37 -53.82 19.23
N ILE A 247 3.45 -55.08 18.82
CA ILE A 247 3.60 -56.28 19.65
C ILE A 247 4.98 -56.29 20.30
N HIS A 248 5.03 -56.45 21.63
CA HIS A 248 6.25 -56.77 22.37
C HIS A 248 6.59 -58.27 22.22
N THR A 249 7.85 -58.58 21.93
CA THR A 249 8.48 -59.86 22.28
C THR A 249 9.52 -59.65 23.39
N PRO A 250 9.66 -60.59 24.35
CA PRO A 250 10.49 -60.44 25.55
C PRO A 250 11.87 -61.10 25.42
N THR A 251 12.72 -60.92 26.46
CA THR A 251 14.05 -61.54 26.76
C THR A 251 15.23 -60.57 26.45
N ASP A 252 16.16 -60.16 27.33
CA ASP A 252 16.61 -60.57 28.67
C ASP A 252 17.31 -59.40 29.43
N HIS A 253 17.37 -59.50 30.76
CA HIS A 253 17.87 -58.69 31.90
C HIS A 253 19.28 -57.97 31.82
N PRO A 254 19.78 -57.24 32.88
CA PRO A 254 19.23 -56.07 33.62
C PRO A 254 20.28 -54.94 33.98
N LEU A 255 19.77 -53.84 34.60
CA LEU A 255 20.42 -52.84 35.51
C LEU A 255 20.97 -51.48 34.98
N PRO A 256 20.96 -50.40 35.81
CA PRO A 256 20.53 -49.05 35.42
C PRO A 256 21.62 -47.99 35.54
N LEU A 257 21.48 -46.83 34.87
CA LEU A 257 22.25 -45.65 35.25
C LEU A 257 21.45 -44.35 35.15
N ARG A 258 21.37 -43.70 36.32
CA ARG A 258 20.86 -42.35 36.57
C ARG A 258 21.54 -41.33 35.65
N VAL A 259 20.75 -40.41 35.11
CA VAL A 259 21.28 -39.16 34.53
C VAL A 259 21.46 -38.15 35.66
N VAL A 260 22.71 -37.76 35.88
CA VAL A 260 23.14 -36.69 36.78
C VAL A 260 23.03 -35.38 35.99
N ALA A 261 22.25 -34.42 36.49
CA ALA A 261 22.34 -33.03 36.07
C ALA A 261 23.46 -32.37 36.88
N VAL A 262 24.43 -31.73 36.22
CA VAL A 262 25.45 -30.88 36.87
C VAL A 262 25.27 -29.45 36.40
N GLU A 263 25.23 -28.56 37.39
CA GLU A 263 25.20 -27.10 37.39
C GLU A 263 25.98 -26.36 36.31
N CYS A 264 25.47 -25.17 35.97
CA CYS A 264 26.30 -23.97 35.83
C CYS A 264 25.81 -22.91 36.82
N SER A 265 26.63 -22.63 37.85
CA SER A 265 26.48 -21.48 38.76
C SER A 265 26.76 -20.15 38.04
N PHE A 266 26.07 -19.09 38.42
CA PHE A 266 26.46 -17.70 38.15
C PHE A 266 26.36 -16.90 39.45
N HIS A 267 27.41 -16.14 39.76
CA HIS A 267 27.55 -15.33 40.99
C HIS A 267 26.66 -14.08 40.98
N GLU A 268 26.18 -13.75 42.18
CA GLU A 268 25.46 -12.54 42.58
C GLU A 268 26.39 -11.30 42.60
N ALA A 269 25.85 -10.12 42.30
CA ALA A 269 26.43 -8.84 42.70
C ALA A 269 25.36 -8.05 43.46
N GLU A 270 25.65 -7.67 44.72
CA GLU A 270 24.75 -6.92 45.59
C GLU A 270 24.62 -5.45 45.15
N GLN A 271 23.46 -4.89 45.49
CA GLN A 271 22.99 -3.57 45.13
C GLN A 271 23.08 -2.68 46.37
N GLU A 272 23.88 -1.61 46.32
CA GLU A 272 23.93 -0.62 47.41
C GLU A 272 22.71 0.33 47.36
N GLU A 273 22.16 0.50 48.56
CA GLU A 273 21.03 1.30 48.98
C GLU A 273 21.44 2.79 49.09
N GLY A 274 20.59 3.71 48.64
CA GLY A 274 20.84 5.14 48.75
C GLY A 274 19.56 5.95 48.61
N GLY A 275 18.82 6.06 49.71
CA GLY A 275 17.52 6.70 49.82
C GLY A 275 17.51 8.22 49.58
N SER A 276 16.36 8.65 49.09
CA SER A 276 15.91 10.03 48.86
C SER A 276 15.70 10.81 50.16
N SER A 277 15.88 12.14 50.13
CA SER A 277 15.01 13.11 50.83
C SER A 277 15.24 14.54 50.32
N GLU A 278 14.15 15.16 49.89
CA GLU A 278 13.99 16.59 49.59
C GLU A 278 14.01 17.48 50.86
N ALA A 279 14.37 18.76 50.74
CA ALA A 279 13.57 19.90 51.25
C ALA A 279 14.26 21.28 51.05
N LEU A 280 13.64 22.09 50.18
CA LEU A 280 13.26 23.52 50.27
C LEU A 280 14.02 24.57 51.14
N VAL A 281 14.36 25.69 50.47
CA VAL A 281 14.17 27.12 50.84
C VAL A 281 15.14 27.68 51.93
N THR A 282 15.94 28.75 51.72
CA THR A 282 15.55 30.18 51.63
C THR A 282 16.77 31.09 51.31
N LYS A 283 16.57 32.07 50.41
CA LYS A 283 16.98 33.51 50.33
C LYS A 283 18.27 34.08 50.99
N ASP A 284 18.75 35.16 50.32
CA ASP A 284 19.61 36.30 50.74
C ASP A 284 21.14 36.09 50.53
N SER A 285 22.02 37.04 50.17
CA SER A 285 22.06 38.42 49.63
C SER A 285 23.57 38.81 49.64
N SER A 286 24.04 39.61 48.67
CA SER A 286 25.32 40.36 48.64
C SER A 286 26.64 39.54 48.74
N ASP A 287 27.76 39.85 48.08
CA ASP A 287 28.38 41.15 47.80
C ASP A 287 29.30 41.11 46.56
N GLN A 288 29.54 42.31 46.02
CA GLN A 288 30.61 42.68 45.10
C GLN A 288 32.00 42.42 45.70
N LEU A 289 33.00 42.10 44.87
CA LEU A 289 34.16 42.97 44.64
C LEU A 289 35.11 42.41 43.56
N LEU A 290 35.45 43.32 42.65
CA LEU A 290 36.48 43.34 41.59
C LEU A 290 37.92 43.33 42.18
N PRO A 291 39.01 43.30 41.38
CA PRO A 291 39.16 43.68 39.97
C PRO A 291 39.67 42.63 38.98
#